data_AF-A0A4P9XVC1-F1
#
_entry.id   AF-A0A4P9XVC1-F1
#
_cell.length_a   1.000
_cell.length_b   1.000
_cell.length_c   1.000
_cell.angle_alpha   90.00
_cell.angle_beta   90.00
_cell.angle_gamma   90.00
#
_symmetry.space_group_name_H-M   'P 1'
#
loop_
_entity.id
_entity.type
_entity.pdbx_description
1 polymer ?
#
loop_
_entity_poly.entity_id
_entity_poly.type
_entity_poly.pdbx_seq_one_letter_code
_entity_poly.pdbx_strand_id
1 'polypeptide(L)'
;MLSDYHVRELVAGTVGGWAQVVVGHPFDTVKVRLQTQPNPPLFRGPLDCVRKTVTREGVRGLFKGVYSPLMGIGICNATLFSTNENFRRLLQAGDPGKELTLSEMTLAGALSGAVLALVLCPMELVKIRMQVQYEGAGSGASAARPYTGVMDCTRRTFHAEGMRGLFRGLNLTMLREIPSTAAYFGTYEALKELLILRHPDNLQHPRTLDLLLAGGIAGQMAWVTCYPQDVVKSRMQMEPAATRRSMWYYTQELWHTGNRNWRVFFKGFGTAMVRAFPANAATFFAYENVMEMMEIKQKRRRHSLEYDPQTSLEHHQHEEGDRRRKTMSIPV
;
A
#
# COMPACT_ATOMS: atom_id res chain seq x y z
N MET A 1 -5.00 -19.32 19.17
CA MET A 1 -5.33 -19.77 17.80
C MET A 1 -5.82 -18.66 16.90
N LEU A 2 -7.01 -18.05 17.11
CA LEU A 2 -7.50 -16.94 16.26
C LEU A 2 -6.60 -15.69 16.30
N SER A 3 -6.06 -15.33 17.46
CA SER A 3 -5.13 -14.19 17.57
C SER A 3 -3.81 -14.44 16.84
N ASP A 4 -3.25 -15.65 16.91
CA ASP A 4 -2.01 -16.02 16.22
C ASP A 4 -2.15 -15.99 14.69
N TYR A 5 -3.33 -16.34 14.17
CA TYR A 5 -3.60 -16.33 12.73
C TYR A 5 -3.59 -14.90 12.17
N HIS A 6 -4.33 -13.98 12.80
CA HIS A 6 -4.33 -12.57 12.38
C HIS A 6 -2.95 -11.91 12.48
N VAL A 7 -2.14 -12.26 13.48
CA VAL A 7 -0.76 -11.78 13.59
C VAL A 7 0.09 -12.29 12.42
N ARG A 8 -0.09 -13.55 12.01
CA ARG A 8 0.62 -14.11 10.86
C ARG A 8 0.24 -13.41 9.56
N GLU A 9 -1.05 -13.20 9.31
CA GLU A 9 -1.53 -12.47 8.12
C GLU A 9 -1.01 -11.03 8.09
N LEU A 10 -0.97 -10.36 9.26
CA LEU A 10 -0.45 -9.00 9.37
C LEU A 10 1.04 -8.93 9.02
N VAL A 11 1.86 -9.86 9.54
CA VAL A 11 3.29 -9.92 9.27
C VAL A 11 3.54 -10.27 7.80
N ALA A 12 2.87 -11.30 7.27
CA ALA A 12 2.99 -11.70 5.88
C ALA A 12 2.55 -10.58 4.93
N GLY A 13 1.43 -9.91 5.22
CA GLY A 13 0.94 -8.77 4.46
C GLY A 13 1.91 -7.57 4.48
N THR A 14 2.55 -7.31 5.63
CA THR A 14 3.54 -6.23 5.74
C THR A 14 4.79 -6.52 4.91
N VAL A 15 5.33 -7.75 4.99
CA VAL A 15 6.51 -8.15 4.21
C VAL A 15 6.18 -8.17 2.71
N GLY A 16 4.98 -8.65 2.33
CA GLY A 16 4.46 -8.54 0.98
C GLY A 16 4.44 -7.09 0.48
N GLY A 17 3.92 -6.17 1.29
CA GLY A 17 3.92 -4.73 0.98
C GLY A 17 5.32 -4.14 0.80
N TRP A 18 6.30 -4.57 1.60
CA TRP A 18 7.69 -4.15 1.40
C TRP A 18 8.30 -4.68 0.11
N ALA A 19 8.08 -5.96 -0.22
CA ALA A 19 8.52 -6.54 -1.47
C ALA A 19 7.92 -5.81 -2.69
N GLN A 20 6.63 -5.47 -2.62
CA GLN A 20 5.94 -4.66 -3.63
C GLN A 20 6.61 -3.33 -3.86
N VAL A 21 6.94 -2.62 -2.78
CA VAL A 21 7.58 -1.30 -2.85
C VAL A 21 8.96 -1.45 -3.46
N VAL A 22 9.79 -2.39 -2.98
CA VAL A 22 11.15 -2.59 -3.49
C VAL A 22 11.16 -2.90 -4.97
N VAL A 23 10.35 -3.87 -5.42
CA VAL A 23 10.33 -4.28 -6.84
C VAL A 23 9.66 -3.23 -7.73
N GLY A 24 8.66 -2.53 -7.22
CA GLY A 24 7.97 -1.50 -7.98
C GLY A 24 8.74 -0.17 -8.08
N HIS A 25 9.53 0.20 -7.08
CA HIS A 25 10.08 1.56 -6.92
C HIS A 25 10.89 2.06 -8.13
N PRO A 26 11.66 1.22 -8.87
CA PRO A 26 12.31 1.65 -10.10
C PRO A 26 11.33 2.20 -11.14
N PHE A 27 10.15 1.59 -11.28
CA PHE A 27 9.11 2.06 -12.20
C PHE A 27 8.48 3.37 -11.74
N ASP A 28 8.29 3.56 -10.42
CA ASP A 28 7.81 4.84 -9.88
C ASP A 28 8.80 5.96 -10.17
N THR A 29 10.09 5.69 -10.00
CA THR A 29 11.15 6.66 -10.29
C THR A 29 11.13 7.07 -11.76
N VAL A 30 10.98 6.13 -12.68
CA VAL A 30 10.87 6.41 -14.12
C VAL A 30 9.59 7.18 -14.44
N LYS A 31 8.43 6.77 -13.89
CA LYS A 31 7.14 7.46 -14.04
C LYS A 31 7.28 8.93 -13.63
N VAL A 32 7.76 9.19 -12.42
CA VAL A 32 7.90 10.54 -11.87
C VAL A 32 8.83 11.37 -12.76
N ARG A 33 10.03 10.87 -13.09
CA ARG A 33 10.98 11.59 -13.98
C ARG A 33 10.41 11.92 -15.35
N LEU A 34 9.58 11.05 -15.92
CA LEU A 34 8.92 11.32 -17.21
C LEU A 34 7.80 12.36 -17.11
N GLN A 35 7.10 12.41 -15.98
CA GLN A 35 6.05 13.39 -15.69
C GLN A 35 6.65 14.76 -15.36
N THR A 36 7.79 14.76 -14.67
CA THR A 36 8.47 15.95 -14.15
C THR A 36 9.60 16.49 -15.04
N GLN A 37 9.84 15.92 -16.22
CA GLN A 37 10.88 16.45 -17.09
C GLN A 37 10.57 17.87 -17.60
N PRO A 38 11.61 18.73 -17.72
CA PRO A 38 11.49 20.08 -18.26
C PRO A 38 11.15 20.06 -19.76
N ASN A 39 10.82 21.23 -20.31
CA ASN A 39 10.66 21.45 -21.74
C ASN A 39 11.84 22.32 -22.22
N PRO A 40 12.73 21.85 -23.13
CA PRO A 40 12.66 20.62 -23.92
C PRO A 40 12.90 19.31 -23.13
N PRO A 41 12.32 18.18 -23.56
CA PRO A 41 12.33 16.92 -22.81
C PRO A 41 13.74 16.31 -22.70
N LEU A 42 14.17 16.04 -21.47
CA LEU A 42 15.43 15.36 -21.16
C LEU A 42 15.42 13.88 -21.53
N PHE A 43 14.24 13.23 -21.51
CA PHE A 43 14.07 11.81 -21.73
C PHE A 43 13.15 11.57 -22.93
N ARG A 44 13.63 10.80 -23.92
CA ARG A 44 12.81 10.42 -25.09
C ARG A 44 11.74 9.38 -24.76
N GLY A 45 11.91 8.66 -23.66
CA GLY A 45 10.97 7.65 -23.18
C GLY A 45 11.45 6.92 -21.92
N PRO A 46 10.71 5.90 -21.46
CA PRO A 46 11.02 5.16 -20.23
C PRO A 46 12.40 4.48 -20.24
N LEU A 47 12.77 3.82 -21.34
CA LEU A 47 14.06 3.12 -21.45
C LEU A 47 15.24 4.09 -21.48
N ASP A 48 15.09 5.23 -22.14
CA ASP A 48 16.08 6.31 -22.14
C ASP A 48 16.24 6.92 -20.74
N CYS A 49 15.13 7.08 -20.00
CA CYS A 49 15.14 7.50 -18.61
C CYS A 49 15.91 6.51 -17.72
N VAL A 50 15.65 5.20 -17.83
CA VAL A 50 16.39 4.17 -17.09
C VAL A 50 17.87 4.24 -17.42
N ARG A 51 18.24 4.22 -18.70
CA ARG A 51 19.64 4.24 -19.15
C ARG A 51 20.37 5.46 -18.60
N LYS A 52 19.83 6.67 -18.80
CA LYS A 52 20.44 7.91 -18.32
C LYS A 52 20.54 7.95 -16.79
N THR A 53 19.54 7.43 -16.07
CA THR A 53 19.55 7.39 -14.61
C THR A 53 20.65 6.45 -14.11
N VAL A 54 20.74 5.23 -14.65
CA VAL A 54 21.76 4.26 -14.24
C VAL A 54 23.17 4.74 -14.59
N THR A 55 23.38 5.36 -15.76
CA THR A 55 24.69 5.89 -16.14
C THR A 55 25.12 7.09 -15.30
N ARG A 56 24.19 7.98 -14.90
CA ARG A 56 24.53 9.22 -14.16
C ARG A 56 24.56 9.06 -12.65
N GLU A 57 23.67 8.23 -12.09
CA GLU A 57 23.44 8.12 -10.65
C GLU A 57 23.68 6.69 -10.10
N GLY A 58 24.02 5.75 -10.99
CA GLY A 58 24.11 4.33 -10.66
C GLY A 58 22.74 3.68 -10.42
N VAL A 59 22.76 2.38 -10.16
CA VAL A 59 21.53 1.59 -9.86
C VAL A 59 20.80 2.12 -8.62
N ARG A 60 21.55 2.66 -7.63
CA ARG A 60 20.98 3.28 -6.43
C ARG A 60 20.12 4.52 -6.76
N GLY A 61 20.34 5.17 -7.89
CA GLY A 61 19.49 6.28 -8.37
C GLY A 61 18.03 5.87 -8.57
N LEU A 62 17.77 4.62 -8.96
CA LEU A 62 16.42 4.07 -9.15
C LEU A 62 15.67 3.82 -7.84
N PHE A 63 16.36 3.82 -6.70
CA PHE A 63 15.79 3.58 -5.37
C PHE A 63 15.72 4.83 -4.51
N LYS A 64 16.00 6.01 -5.08
CA LYS A 64 15.92 7.28 -4.35
C LYS A 64 14.50 7.52 -3.84
N GLY A 65 14.38 7.76 -2.53
CA GLY A 65 13.10 8.02 -1.87
C GLY A 65 12.27 6.78 -1.52
N VAL A 66 12.81 5.56 -1.64
CA VAL A 66 12.11 4.30 -1.33
C VAL A 66 11.70 4.17 0.16
N TYR A 67 12.42 4.83 1.06
CA TYR A 67 12.11 4.76 2.50
C TYR A 67 10.74 5.33 2.86
N SER A 68 10.29 6.39 2.18
CA SER A 68 9.00 7.02 2.46
C SER A 68 7.81 6.07 2.25
N PRO A 69 7.65 5.38 1.11
CA PRO A 69 6.58 4.39 0.95
C PRO A 69 6.77 3.15 1.84
N LEU A 70 7.99 2.69 2.11
CA LEU A 70 8.23 1.53 2.97
C LEU A 70 7.72 1.72 4.41
N MET A 71 7.93 2.90 4.97
CA MET A 71 7.46 3.22 6.32
C MET A 71 5.93 3.32 6.43
N GLY A 72 5.25 3.58 5.30
CA GLY A 72 3.84 3.95 5.29
C GLY A 72 2.86 2.91 4.80
N ILE A 73 3.33 1.92 4.04
CA ILE A 73 2.42 1.02 3.30
C ILE A 73 1.52 0.20 4.21
N GLY A 74 2.05 -0.29 5.34
CA GLY A 74 1.26 -1.04 6.33
C GLY A 74 0.15 -0.18 6.94
N ILE A 75 0.47 1.06 7.33
CA ILE A 75 -0.50 1.98 7.95
C ILE A 75 -1.60 2.36 6.96
N CYS A 76 -1.24 2.66 5.72
CA CYS A 76 -2.19 3.03 4.68
C CYS A 76 -3.15 1.88 4.36
N ASN A 77 -2.63 0.68 4.13
CA ASN A 77 -3.46 -0.49 3.83
C ASN A 77 -4.34 -0.88 5.03
N ALA A 78 -3.79 -0.90 6.24
CA ALA A 78 -4.56 -1.21 7.45
C ALA A 78 -5.70 -0.21 7.66
N THR A 79 -5.43 1.08 7.47
CA THR A 79 -6.45 2.13 7.57
C THR A 79 -7.53 1.93 6.51
N LEU A 80 -7.16 1.69 5.26
CA LEU A 80 -8.09 1.52 4.14
C LEU A 80 -9.04 0.35 4.39
N PHE A 81 -8.51 -0.85 4.69
CA PHE A 81 -9.34 -2.04 4.89
C PHE A 81 -10.14 -1.97 6.19
N SER A 82 -9.55 -1.49 7.29
CA SER A 82 -10.27 -1.37 8.57
C SER A 82 -11.42 -0.36 8.50
N THR A 83 -11.21 0.79 7.87
CA THR A 83 -12.27 1.81 7.73
C THR A 83 -13.35 1.35 6.75
N ASN A 84 -12.99 0.71 5.64
CA ASN A 84 -13.96 0.13 4.72
C ASN A 84 -14.85 -0.92 5.42
N GLU A 85 -14.26 -1.82 6.21
CA GLU A 85 -15.01 -2.80 7.00
C GLU A 85 -15.96 -2.12 8.00
N ASN A 86 -15.50 -1.08 8.71
CA ASN A 86 -16.34 -0.32 9.64
C ASN A 86 -17.49 0.41 8.93
N PHE A 87 -17.26 1.01 7.77
CA PHE A 87 -18.33 1.67 6.99
C PHE A 87 -19.33 0.67 6.43
N ARG A 88 -18.89 -0.53 6.01
CA ARG A 88 -19.80 -1.62 5.61
C ARG A 88 -20.68 -2.07 6.77
N ARG A 89 -20.11 -2.29 7.95
CA ARG A 89 -20.87 -2.62 9.17
C ARG A 89 -21.88 -1.54 9.56
N LEU A 90 -21.49 -0.27 9.38
CA LEU A 90 -22.39 0.86 9.63
C LEU A 90 -23.58 0.87 8.65
N LEU A 91 -23.34 0.64 7.36
CA LEU A 91 -24.38 0.55 6.32
C LEU A 91 -25.27 -0.70 6.47
N GLN A 92 -24.75 -1.75 7.12
CA GLN A 92 -25.52 -2.92 7.54
C GLN A 92 -26.40 -2.66 8.76
N ALA A 93 -26.29 -1.49 9.41
CA ALA A 93 -27.06 -1.12 10.61
C ALA A 93 -27.00 -2.16 11.74
N GLY A 94 -25.92 -2.96 11.79
CA GLY A 94 -25.75 -4.03 12.78
C GLY A 94 -26.51 -5.32 12.49
N ASP A 95 -27.17 -5.45 11.33
CA ASP A 95 -27.78 -6.71 10.87
C ASP A 95 -26.76 -7.51 10.04
N PRO A 96 -26.23 -8.65 10.56
CA PRO A 96 -25.28 -9.48 9.82
C PRO A 96 -25.87 -10.15 8.57
N GLY A 97 -27.21 -10.22 8.47
CA GLY A 97 -27.91 -10.84 7.35
C GLY A 97 -28.21 -9.87 6.18
N LYS A 98 -27.99 -8.57 6.36
CA LYS A 98 -28.20 -7.60 5.28
C LYS A 98 -27.05 -7.67 4.27
N GLU A 99 -27.34 -8.23 3.10
CA GLU A 99 -26.46 -8.11 1.94
C GLU A 99 -26.40 -6.64 1.49
N LEU A 100 -25.19 -6.08 1.47
CA LEU A 100 -24.95 -4.73 0.98
C LEU A 100 -25.10 -4.71 -0.54
N THR A 101 -25.72 -3.66 -1.06
CA THR A 101 -25.75 -3.42 -2.50
C THR A 101 -24.38 -2.97 -3.01
N LEU A 102 -24.10 -3.20 -4.30
CA LEU A 102 -22.87 -2.74 -4.96
C LEU A 102 -22.61 -1.23 -4.76
N SER A 103 -23.66 -0.41 -4.77
CA SER A 103 -23.56 1.03 -4.52
C SER A 103 -23.19 1.36 -3.08
N GLU A 104 -23.76 0.66 -2.08
CA GLU A 104 -23.39 0.79 -0.67
C GLU A 104 -21.93 0.34 -0.44
N MET A 105 -21.48 -0.74 -1.07
CA MET A 105 -20.09 -1.20 -0.98
C MET A 105 -19.11 -0.20 -1.64
N THR A 106 -19.51 0.38 -2.77
CA THR A 106 -18.73 1.42 -3.47
C THR A 106 -18.66 2.69 -2.63
N LEU A 107 -19.77 3.07 -1.98
CA LEU A 107 -19.84 4.21 -1.07
C LEU A 107 -18.95 4.00 0.17
N ALA A 108 -18.99 2.82 0.78
CA ALA A 108 -18.09 2.45 1.88
C ALA A 108 -16.62 2.57 1.45
N GLY A 109 -16.31 2.12 0.24
CA GLY A 109 -15.00 2.31 -0.38
C GLY A 109 -14.61 3.78 -0.51
N ALA A 110 -15.50 4.61 -1.04
CA ALA A 110 -15.28 6.06 -1.20
C ALA A 110 -15.03 6.77 0.16
N LEU A 111 -15.82 6.43 1.18
CA LEU A 111 -15.68 6.95 2.55
C LEU A 111 -14.37 6.49 3.20
N SER A 112 -13.97 5.23 2.98
CA SER A 112 -12.67 4.72 3.43
C SER A 112 -11.50 5.48 2.79
N GLY A 113 -11.62 5.87 1.51
CA GLY A 113 -10.66 6.75 0.84
C GLY A 113 -10.56 8.14 1.44
N ALA A 114 -11.67 8.71 1.93
CA ALA A 114 -11.65 9.99 2.63
C ALA A 114 -10.89 9.91 3.96
N VAL A 115 -11.07 8.82 4.72
CA VAL A 115 -10.31 8.60 5.97
C VAL A 115 -8.85 8.30 5.67
N LEU A 116 -8.56 7.49 4.65
CA LEU A 116 -7.20 7.24 4.17
C LEU A 116 -6.50 8.55 3.79
N ALA A 117 -7.19 9.50 3.16
CA ALA A 117 -6.62 10.79 2.79
C ALA A 117 -6.11 11.59 4.01
N LEU A 118 -6.74 11.46 5.18
CA LEU A 118 -6.29 12.10 6.42
C LEU A 118 -4.95 11.52 6.90
N VAL A 119 -4.76 10.22 6.75
CA VAL A 119 -3.50 9.55 7.10
C VAL A 119 -2.42 9.83 6.05
N LEU A 120 -2.80 9.80 4.77
CA LEU A 120 -1.90 9.89 3.64
C LEU A 120 -1.38 11.33 3.42
N CYS A 121 -2.21 12.35 3.65
CA CYS A 121 -1.85 13.74 3.42
C CYS A 121 -0.54 14.19 4.10
N PRO A 122 -0.35 14.03 5.43
CA PRO A 122 0.90 14.42 6.08
C PRO A 122 2.10 13.61 5.58
N MET A 123 1.90 12.33 5.24
CA MET A 123 2.94 11.46 4.72
C MET A 123 3.41 11.91 3.34
N GLU A 124 2.47 12.27 2.47
CA GLU A 124 2.76 12.81 1.15
C GLU A 124 3.46 14.16 1.25
N LEU A 125 2.99 15.06 2.12
CA LEU A 125 3.63 16.35 2.34
C LEU A 125 5.10 16.21 2.73
N VAL A 126 5.39 15.32 3.68
CA VAL A 126 6.77 15.07 4.13
C VAL A 126 7.59 14.44 3.01
N LYS A 127 7.03 13.49 2.25
CA LYS A 127 7.70 12.90 1.08
C LYS A 127 8.09 13.98 0.06
N ILE A 128 7.16 14.87 -0.28
CA ILE A 128 7.39 15.96 -1.24
C ILE A 128 8.50 16.88 -0.72
N ARG A 129 8.40 17.34 0.54
CA ARG A 129 9.42 18.22 1.14
C ARG A 129 10.81 17.58 1.16
N MET A 130 10.90 16.29 1.46
CA MET A 130 12.17 15.55 1.44
C MET A 130 12.73 15.38 0.02
N GLN A 131 11.88 15.23 -1.00
CA GLN A 131 12.32 15.10 -2.40
C GLN A 131 12.82 16.41 -2.98
N VAL A 132 12.14 17.54 -2.73
CA VAL A 132 12.52 18.87 -3.23
C VAL A 132 13.92 19.29 -2.75
N GLN A 133 14.34 18.84 -1.57
CA GLN A 133 15.67 19.17 -1.02
C GLN A 133 16.85 18.57 -1.79
N TYR A 134 16.64 17.49 -2.53
CA TYR A 134 17.70 16.85 -3.30
C TYR A 134 18.03 17.59 -4.60
N GLU A 135 17.13 18.41 -5.12
CA GLU A 135 17.32 19.13 -6.40
C GLU A 135 17.97 20.52 -6.24
N GLY A 136 17.99 21.08 -5.02
CA GLY A 136 18.66 22.35 -4.72
C GLY A 136 20.17 22.27 -4.44
N ALA A 137 20.78 21.08 -4.51
CA ALA A 137 22.20 20.86 -4.20
C ALA A 137 23.12 20.96 -5.42
N GLY A 138 22.78 21.84 -6.37
CA GLY A 138 23.61 22.17 -7.53
C GLY A 138 24.14 23.60 -7.45
N SER A 139 25.47 23.71 -7.32
CA SER A 139 26.31 24.92 -7.41
C SER A 139 26.22 25.98 -6.30
N GLY A 140 27.30 26.09 -5.52
CA GLY A 140 27.57 27.20 -4.61
C GLY A 140 27.57 26.81 -3.13
N ALA A 141 28.60 27.22 -2.41
CA ALA A 141 28.87 26.88 -1.02
C ALA A 141 27.68 27.08 -0.05
N SER A 142 27.51 26.14 0.89
CA SER A 142 26.76 26.27 2.15
C SER A 142 25.23 26.43 2.13
N ALA A 143 24.50 25.87 1.17
CA ALA A 143 23.06 25.65 1.35
C ALA A 143 22.82 24.42 2.24
N ALA A 144 22.70 24.63 3.56
CA ALA A 144 22.38 23.58 4.52
C ALA A 144 21.11 22.82 4.08
N ARG A 145 21.15 21.47 4.09
CA ARG A 145 19.95 20.63 3.89
C ARG A 145 18.87 21.12 4.87
N PRO A 146 17.71 21.63 4.41
CA PRO A 146 16.75 22.23 5.33
C PRO A 146 16.12 21.22 6.30
N TYR A 147 16.16 19.92 5.98
CA TYR A 147 15.72 18.80 6.82
C TYR A 147 16.78 17.69 6.78
N THR A 148 17.05 17.11 7.94
CA THR A 148 17.99 16.00 8.13
C THR A 148 17.35 14.62 7.88
N GLY A 149 16.01 14.57 7.87
CA GLY A 149 15.24 13.35 7.64
C GLY A 149 13.73 13.59 7.73
N VAL A 150 12.95 12.52 7.51
CA VAL A 150 11.47 12.53 7.54
C VAL A 150 10.95 13.09 8.88
N MET A 151 11.49 12.64 10.01
CA MET A 151 11.06 13.10 11.34
C MET A 151 11.39 14.57 11.61
N ASP A 152 12.57 15.03 11.17
CA ASP A 152 12.98 16.44 11.29
C ASP A 152 12.11 17.34 10.41
N CYS A 153 11.78 16.89 9.19
CA CYS A 153 10.84 17.56 8.32
C CYS A 153 9.45 17.68 8.96
N THR A 154 8.90 16.59 9.50
CA THR A 154 7.60 16.61 10.18
C THR A 154 7.62 17.56 11.38
N ARG A 155 8.63 17.45 12.25
CA ARG A 155 8.75 18.27 13.47
C ARG A 155 8.88 19.76 13.15
N ARG A 156 9.75 20.13 12.22
CA ARG A 156 9.92 21.55 11.81
C ARG A 156 8.68 22.09 11.11
N THR A 157 8.01 21.28 10.29
CA THR A 157 6.75 21.67 9.65
C THR A 157 5.66 21.91 10.69
N PHE A 158 5.55 21.03 11.68
CA PHE A 158 4.60 21.18 12.78
C PHE A 158 4.89 22.44 13.62
N HIS A 159 6.16 22.71 13.95
CA HIS A 159 6.52 23.92 14.70
C HIS A 159 6.30 25.22 13.90
N ALA A 160 6.55 25.20 12.59
CA ALA A 160 6.45 26.40 11.74
C ALA A 160 5.00 26.72 11.30
N GLU A 161 4.21 25.70 10.97
CA GLU A 161 2.89 25.87 10.33
C GLU A 161 1.74 25.23 11.13
N GLY A 162 2.05 24.60 12.28
CA GLY A 162 1.08 23.90 13.10
C GLY A 162 0.47 22.67 12.43
N MET A 163 -0.62 22.15 13.03
CA MET A 163 -1.38 21.03 12.47
C MET A 163 -1.93 21.35 11.08
N ARG A 164 -2.41 22.59 10.85
CA ARG A 164 -2.94 23.00 9.55
C ARG A 164 -1.90 22.92 8.43
N GLY A 165 -0.62 23.13 8.75
CA GLY A 165 0.49 22.95 7.81
C GLY A 165 0.66 21.51 7.34
N LEU A 166 0.49 20.53 8.23
CA LEU A 166 0.64 19.11 7.92
C LEU A 166 -0.47 18.58 6.99
N PHE A 167 -1.66 19.17 7.07
CA PHE A 167 -2.80 18.83 6.20
C PHE A 167 -2.92 19.75 4.98
N ARG A 168 -1.85 20.50 4.65
CA ARG A 168 -1.84 21.29 3.42
C ARG A 168 -1.90 20.34 2.22
N GLY A 169 -2.98 20.45 1.44
CA GLY A 169 -3.23 19.61 0.27
C GLY A 169 -4.26 18.51 0.51
N LEU A 170 -4.89 18.46 1.70
CA LEU A 170 -5.90 17.45 2.03
C LEU A 170 -7.01 17.35 0.99
N ASN A 171 -7.55 18.48 0.53
CA ASN A 171 -8.60 18.48 -0.51
C ASN A 171 -8.14 17.82 -1.81
N LEU A 172 -6.85 17.95 -2.16
CA LEU A 172 -6.28 17.34 -3.37
C LEU A 172 -6.08 15.84 -3.17
N THR A 173 -5.62 15.44 -1.99
CA THR A 173 -5.52 14.02 -1.63
C THR A 173 -6.91 13.39 -1.60
N MET A 174 -7.92 14.02 -0.99
CA MET A 174 -9.31 13.54 -1.00
C MET A 174 -9.90 13.43 -2.41
N LEU A 175 -9.71 14.46 -3.25
CA LEU A 175 -10.18 14.45 -4.64
C LEU A 175 -9.58 13.31 -5.48
N ARG A 176 -8.40 12.82 -5.10
CA ARG A 176 -7.76 11.65 -5.71
C ARG A 176 -8.24 10.35 -5.08
N GLU A 177 -8.17 10.24 -3.76
CA GLU A 177 -8.40 8.99 -3.02
C GLU A 177 -9.87 8.55 -3.09
N ILE A 178 -10.82 9.46 -2.98
CA ILE A 178 -12.26 9.12 -2.94
C ILE A 178 -12.68 8.43 -4.26
N PRO A 179 -12.44 9.01 -5.46
CA PRO A 179 -12.79 8.34 -6.71
C PRO A 179 -11.97 7.07 -6.96
N SER A 180 -10.68 7.06 -6.57
CA SER A 180 -9.79 5.91 -6.74
C SER A 180 -10.28 4.69 -5.95
N THR A 181 -10.58 4.88 -4.67
CA THR A 181 -11.04 3.82 -3.77
C THR A 181 -12.46 3.38 -4.07
N ALA A 182 -13.34 4.30 -4.49
CA ALA A 182 -14.66 3.95 -5.02
C ALA A 182 -14.53 3.04 -6.26
N ALA A 183 -13.70 3.42 -7.23
CA ALA A 183 -13.47 2.61 -8.42
C ALA A 183 -12.85 1.25 -8.07
N TYR A 184 -11.91 1.20 -7.11
CA TYR A 184 -11.33 -0.04 -6.62
C TYR A 184 -12.38 -0.99 -6.04
N PHE A 185 -13.08 -0.57 -4.98
CA PHE A 185 -14.02 -1.44 -4.28
C PHE A 185 -15.25 -1.76 -5.14
N GLY A 186 -15.77 -0.78 -5.90
CA GLY A 186 -16.90 -1.01 -6.80
C GLY A 186 -16.57 -2.00 -7.92
N THR A 187 -15.41 -1.88 -8.55
CA THR A 187 -14.99 -2.84 -9.59
C THR A 187 -14.76 -4.23 -8.99
N TYR A 188 -14.11 -4.30 -7.82
CA TYR A 188 -13.81 -5.56 -7.16
C TYR A 188 -15.09 -6.34 -6.82
N GLU A 189 -16.08 -5.68 -6.21
CA GLU A 189 -17.32 -6.32 -5.81
C GLU A 189 -18.21 -6.66 -7.02
N ALA A 190 -18.28 -5.79 -8.04
CA ALA A 190 -19.02 -6.08 -9.26
C ALA A 190 -18.47 -7.32 -9.99
N LEU A 191 -17.14 -7.46 -10.06
CA LEU A 191 -16.51 -8.65 -10.65
C LEU A 191 -16.75 -9.88 -9.79
N LYS A 192 -16.70 -9.75 -8.46
CA LYS A 192 -16.97 -10.86 -7.54
C LYS A 192 -18.42 -11.34 -7.65
N GLU A 193 -19.41 -10.44 -7.70
CA GLU A 193 -20.82 -10.77 -7.95
C GLU A 193 -20.99 -11.50 -9.29
N LEU A 194 -20.36 -11.00 -10.36
CA LEU A 194 -20.40 -11.64 -11.68
C LEU A 194 -19.81 -13.06 -11.66
N LEU A 195 -18.73 -13.27 -10.91
CA LEU A 195 -18.10 -14.58 -10.75
C LEU A 195 -18.99 -15.56 -9.96
N ILE A 196 -19.65 -15.07 -8.90
CA ILE A 196 -20.61 -15.87 -8.11
C ILE A 196 -21.79 -16.30 -8.99
N LEU A 197 -22.35 -15.39 -9.79
CA LEU A 197 -23.46 -15.68 -10.70
C LEU A 197 -23.09 -16.72 -11.78
N ARG A 198 -21.83 -16.75 -12.21
CA ARG A 198 -21.34 -17.66 -13.26
C ARG A 198 -21.04 -19.07 -12.75
N HIS A 199 -20.74 -19.22 -11.47
CA HIS A 199 -20.40 -20.50 -10.85
C HIS A 199 -21.08 -20.70 -9.49
N PRO A 200 -22.42 -20.90 -9.47
CA PRO A 200 -23.17 -21.10 -8.23
C PRO A 200 -22.68 -22.33 -7.44
N ASP A 201 -22.14 -23.36 -8.08
CA ASP A 201 -21.66 -24.56 -7.36
C ASP A 201 -20.37 -24.32 -6.55
N ASN A 202 -19.65 -23.22 -6.76
CA ASN A 202 -18.41 -22.85 -6.03
C ASN A 202 -18.63 -21.78 -4.93
N LEU A 203 -19.88 -21.57 -4.51
CA LEU A 203 -20.33 -20.53 -3.56
C LEU A 203 -19.49 -20.39 -2.28
N GLN A 204 -18.88 -21.46 -1.77
CA GLN A 204 -18.14 -21.40 -0.51
C GLN A 204 -16.66 -21.02 -0.66
N HIS A 205 -16.06 -21.20 -1.85
CA HIS A 205 -14.63 -20.95 -2.08
C HIS A 205 -14.41 -20.43 -3.51
N PRO A 206 -14.61 -19.13 -3.78
CA PRO A 206 -14.21 -18.55 -5.06
C PRO A 206 -12.74 -18.89 -5.34
N ARG A 207 -12.45 -19.36 -6.57
CA ARG A 207 -11.09 -19.76 -6.92
C ARG A 207 -10.14 -18.60 -6.66
N THR A 208 -9.00 -18.87 -6.04
CA THR A 208 -7.97 -17.86 -5.75
C THR A 208 -7.62 -17.06 -7.00
N LEU A 209 -7.55 -17.70 -8.17
CA LEU A 209 -7.31 -17.03 -9.45
C LEU A 209 -8.37 -15.99 -9.81
N ASP A 210 -9.65 -16.27 -9.56
CA ASP A 210 -10.74 -15.36 -9.90
C ASP A 210 -10.71 -14.12 -9.00
N LEU A 211 -10.42 -14.31 -7.71
CA LEU A 211 -10.21 -13.20 -6.76
C LEU A 211 -8.97 -12.36 -7.11
N LEU A 212 -7.88 -13.01 -7.55
CA LEU A 212 -6.66 -12.33 -8.00
C LEU A 212 -6.91 -11.50 -9.26
N LEU A 213 -7.65 -12.04 -10.23
CA LEU A 213 -8.02 -11.32 -11.45
C LEU A 213 -8.96 -10.15 -11.14
N ALA A 214 -9.96 -10.37 -10.28
CA ALA A 214 -10.87 -9.30 -9.84
C ALA A 214 -10.12 -8.18 -9.13
N GLY A 215 -9.23 -8.52 -8.18
CA GLY A 215 -8.37 -7.55 -7.50
C GLY A 215 -7.41 -6.82 -8.45
N GLY A 216 -6.84 -7.54 -9.42
CA GLY A 216 -5.98 -6.97 -10.46
C GLY A 216 -6.71 -5.94 -11.30
N ILE A 217 -7.88 -6.27 -11.85
CA ILE A 217 -8.70 -5.38 -12.67
C ILE A 217 -9.18 -4.17 -11.84
N ALA A 218 -9.63 -4.40 -10.61
CA ALA A 218 -10.02 -3.34 -9.68
C ALA A 218 -8.87 -2.35 -9.42
N GLY A 219 -7.65 -2.86 -9.21
CA GLY A 219 -6.45 -2.04 -9.08
C GLY A 219 -6.18 -1.18 -10.32
N GLN A 220 -6.31 -1.76 -11.52
CA GLN A 220 -6.13 -1.01 -12.77
C GLN A 220 -7.20 0.07 -12.95
N MET A 221 -8.45 -0.23 -12.63
CA MET A 221 -9.55 0.76 -12.69
C MET A 221 -9.35 1.91 -11.71
N ALA A 222 -8.87 1.62 -10.50
CA ALA A 222 -8.49 2.64 -9.53
C ALA A 222 -7.40 3.58 -10.09
N TRP A 223 -6.36 3.01 -10.71
CA TRP A 223 -5.32 3.78 -11.37
C TRP A 223 -5.85 4.62 -12.52
N VAL A 224 -6.73 4.09 -13.39
CA VAL A 224 -7.34 4.84 -14.50
C VAL A 224 -8.09 6.07 -13.99
N THR A 225 -8.88 5.90 -12.92
CA THR A 225 -9.70 6.97 -12.35
C THR A 225 -8.88 8.08 -11.67
N CYS A 226 -7.74 7.74 -11.06
CA CYS A 226 -6.93 8.70 -10.32
C CYS A 226 -5.74 9.28 -11.10
N TYR A 227 -5.43 8.71 -12.28
CA TYR A 227 -4.23 9.07 -13.05
C TYR A 227 -4.16 10.55 -13.47
N PRO A 228 -5.24 11.18 -13.94
CA PRO A 228 -5.21 12.60 -14.31
C PRO A 228 -4.81 13.49 -13.12
N GLN A 229 -5.39 13.23 -11.95
CA GLN A 229 -5.10 13.94 -10.70
C GLN A 229 -3.63 13.72 -10.30
N ASP A 230 -3.12 12.51 -10.49
CA ASP A 230 -1.73 12.14 -10.22
C ASP A 230 -0.73 12.92 -11.11
N VAL A 231 -1.04 13.13 -12.39
CA VAL A 231 -0.20 13.94 -13.30
C VAL A 231 -0.21 15.41 -12.91
N VAL A 232 -1.39 15.98 -12.63
CA VAL A 232 -1.52 17.38 -12.19
C VAL A 232 -0.77 17.60 -10.89
N LYS A 233 -0.92 16.68 -9.93
CA LYS A 233 -0.22 16.72 -8.64
C LYS A 233 1.30 16.65 -8.81
N SER A 234 1.80 15.74 -9.64
CA SER A 234 3.23 15.60 -9.90
C SER A 234 3.82 16.85 -10.55
N ARG A 235 3.03 17.56 -11.36
CA ARG A 235 3.40 18.83 -11.99
C ARG A 235 3.47 19.99 -11.01
N MET A 236 2.45 20.13 -10.18
CA MET A 236 2.42 21.12 -9.11
C MET A 236 3.60 20.95 -8.13
N GLN A 237 4.03 19.71 -7.90
CA GLN A 237 5.13 19.40 -6.98
C GLN A 237 6.53 19.78 -7.50
N MET A 238 6.68 20.17 -8.76
CA MET A 238 7.95 20.63 -9.31
C MET A 238 8.24 22.12 -9.06
N GLU A 239 7.23 22.93 -8.79
CA GLU A 239 7.45 24.36 -8.59
C GLU A 239 8.07 24.66 -7.22
N PRO A 240 8.93 25.70 -7.11
CA PRO A 240 9.43 26.16 -5.82
C PRO A 240 8.28 26.49 -4.87
N ALA A 241 8.42 26.17 -3.58
CA ALA A 241 7.36 26.34 -2.57
C ALA A 241 6.81 27.78 -2.42
N ALA A 242 7.53 28.76 -2.96
CA ALA A 242 7.14 30.17 -3.04
C ALA A 242 6.07 30.45 -4.12
N THR A 243 6.04 29.66 -5.19
CA THR A 243 5.01 29.78 -6.24
C THR A 243 3.84 28.87 -5.87
N ARG A 244 2.74 29.47 -5.43
CA ARG A 244 1.51 28.73 -5.10
C ARG A 244 0.41 29.09 -6.07
N ARG A 245 0.12 28.18 -6.99
CA ARG A 245 -1.01 28.30 -7.91
C ARG A 245 -2.07 27.24 -7.61
N SER A 246 -3.31 27.52 -8.00
CA SER A 246 -4.41 26.58 -7.84
C SER A 246 -4.20 25.34 -8.72
N MET A 247 -4.71 24.18 -8.30
CA MET A 247 -4.72 22.96 -9.12
C MET A 247 -5.31 23.22 -10.50
N TRP A 248 -6.36 24.06 -10.56
CA TRP A 248 -7.00 24.45 -11.81
C TRP A 248 -6.03 25.11 -12.79
N TYR A 249 -5.11 25.94 -12.29
CA TYR A 249 -4.09 26.57 -13.12
C TYR A 249 -3.21 25.52 -13.80
N TYR A 250 -2.71 24.52 -13.06
CA TYR A 250 -1.87 23.47 -13.64
C TYR A 250 -2.65 22.56 -14.59
N THR A 251 -3.93 22.31 -14.32
CA THR A 251 -4.81 21.60 -15.25
C THR A 251 -4.93 22.36 -16.58
N GLN A 252 -5.15 23.68 -16.51
CA GLN A 252 -5.19 24.54 -17.70
C GLN A 252 -3.83 24.61 -18.41
N GLU A 253 -2.74 24.77 -17.67
CA GLU A 253 -1.38 24.81 -18.22
C GLU A 253 -1.04 23.52 -18.95
N LEU A 254 -1.33 22.35 -18.36
CA LEU A 254 -1.15 21.05 -19.00
C LEU A 254 -2.02 20.90 -20.23
N TRP A 255 -3.27 21.36 -20.16
CA TRP A 255 -4.19 21.35 -21.30
C TRP A 255 -3.64 22.18 -22.47
N HIS A 256 -3.14 23.39 -22.21
CA HIS A 256 -2.56 24.26 -23.22
C HIS A 256 -1.23 23.73 -23.76
N THR A 257 -0.32 23.29 -22.89
CA THR A 257 0.98 22.72 -23.26
C THR A 257 0.83 21.40 -24.03
N GLY A 258 -0.23 20.64 -23.75
CA GLY A 258 -0.58 19.40 -24.43
C GLY A 258 -1.31 19.59 -25.76
N ASN A 259 -1.33 20.79 -26.34
CA ASN A 259 -2.11 21.11 -27.55
C ASN A 259 -3.60 20.74 -27.43
N ARG A 260 -4.19 20.94 -26.24
CA ARG A 260 -5.59 20.58 -25.92
C ARG A 260 -5.91 19.09 -26.12
N ASN A 261 -4.92 18.22 -25.93
CA ASN A 261 -5.08 16.78 -26.01
C ASN A 261 -5.18 16.16 -24.61
N TRP A 262 -6.27 15.44 -24.35
CA TRP A 262 -6.51 14.74 -23.08
C TRP A 262 -5.42 13.72 -22.73
N ARG A 263 -4.69 13.19 -23.73
CA ARG A 263 -3.58 12.25 -23.53
C ARG A 263 -2.45 12.84 -22.66
N VAL A 264 -2.36 14.17 -22.53
CA VAL A 264 -1.38 14.82 -21.64
C VAL A 264 -1.54 14.37 -20.18
N PHE A 265 -2.78 14.12 -19.75
CA PHE A 265 -3.09 13.66 -18.39
C PHE A 265 -2.77 12.18 -18.16
N PHE A 266 -2.44 11.42 -19.21
CA PHE A 266 -2.06 10.01 -19.14
C PHE A 266 -0.57 9.79 -19.45
N LYS A 267 0.24 10.85 -19.40
CA LYS A 267 1.69 10.73 -19.59
C LYS A 267 2.31 9.83 -18.50
N GLY A 268 3.01 8.79 -18.94
CA GLY A 268 3.60 7.77 -18.07
C GLY A 268 2.67 6.63 -17.67
N PHE A 269 1.40 6.62 -18.11
CA PHE A 269 0.42 5.61 -17.69
C PHE A 269 0.90 4.18 -17.98
N GLY A 270 1.48 3.96 -19.16
CA GLY A 270 2.07 2.67 -19.52
C GLY A 270 3.15 2.18 -18.53
N THR A 271 3.97 3.08 -17.98
CA THR A 271 4.98 2.69 -16.97
C THR A 271 4.35 2.29 -15.64
N ALA A 272 3.24 2.93 -15.25
CA ALA A 272 2.48 2.57 -14.06
C ALA A 272 1.76 1.21 -14.25
N MET A 273 1.24 0.94 -15.43
CA MET A 273 0.59 -0.35 -15.75
C MET A 273 1.59 -1.49 -15.80
N VAL A 274 2.75 -1.30 -16.44
CA VAL A 274 3.81 -2.31 -16.49
C VAL A 274 4.37 -2.61 -15.10
N ARG A 275 4.43 -1.62 -14.19
CA ARG A 275 4.82 -1.81 -12.79
C ARG A 275 3.90 -2.79 -12.04
N ALA A 276 2.60 -2.79 -12.34
CA ALA A 276 1.61 -3.51 -11.56
C ALA A 276 1.93 -5.02 -11.49
N PHE A 277 2.33 -5.61 -12.61
CA PHE A 277 2.65 -7.04 -12.69
C PHE A 277 3.83 -7.45 -11.78
N PRO A 278 5.06 -6.93 -11.96
CA PRO A 278 6.21 -7.33 -11.14
C PRO A 278 6.03 -6.94 -9.67
N ALA A 279 5.38 -5.80 -9.38
CA ALA A 279 5.13 -5.39 -8.01
C ALA A 279 4.18 -6.37 -7.29
N ASN A 280 3.05 -6.73 -7.93
CA ASN A 280 2.09 -7.66 -7.35
C ASN A 280 2.66 -9.08 -7.24
N ALA A 281 3.42 -9.54 -8.23
CA ALA A 281 4.10 -10.83 -8.18
C ALA A 281 5.06 -10.92 -6.98
N ALA A 282 5.81 -9.85 -6.71
CA ALA A 282 6.69 -9.77 -5.55
C ALA A 282 5.90 -9.79 -4.22
N THR A 283 4.74 -9.13 -4.17
CA THR A 283 3.85 -9.16 -3.00
C THR A 283 3.42 -10.58 -2.68
N PHE A 284 2.87 -11.30 -3.66
CA PHE A 284 2.36 -12.66 -3.46
C PHE A 284 3.47 -13.64 -3.12
N PHE A 285 4.59 -13.58 -3.85
CA PHE A 285 5.75 -14.42 -3.56
C PHE A 285 6.23 -14.22 -2.12
N ALA A 286 6.40 -12.97 -1.67
CA ALA A 286 6.84 -12.68 -0.31
C ALA A 286 5.81 -13.09 0.75
N TYR A 287 4.52 -12.88 0.47
CA TYR A 287 3.43 -13.27 1.36
C TYR A 287 3.40 -14.79 1.59
N GLU A 288 3.43 -15.58 0.52
CA GLU A 288 3.37 -17.05 0.57
C GLU A 288 4.57 -17.63 1.32
N ASN A 289 5.79 -17.18 0.99
CA ASN A 289 7.01 -17.62 1.67
C ASN A 289 7.00 -17.32 3.18
N VAL A 290 6.48 -16.16 3.57
CA VAL A 290 6.40 -15.76 4.98
C VAL A 290 5.33 -16.56 5.72
N MET A 291 4.19 -16.81 5.09
CA MET A 291 3.13 -17.65 5.66
C MET A 291 3.64 -19.07 5.89
N GLU A 292 4.27 -19.69 4.88
CA GLU A 292 4.82 -21.05 4.96
C GLU A 292 5.89 -21.16 6.08
N MET A 293 6.81 -20.19 6.14
CA MET A 293 7.86 -20.19 7.16
C MET A 293 7.28 -20.10 8.59
N MET A 294 6.22 -19.30 8.80
CA MET A 294 5.57 -19.20 10.10
C MET A 294 4.78 -20.46 10.47
N GLU A 295 4.19 -21.16 9.50
CA GLU A 295 3.54 -22.46 9.73
C GLU A 295 4.53 -23.52 10.18
N ILE A 296 5.68 -23.60 9.51
CA ILE A 296 6.75 -24.54 9.86
C ILE A 296 7.25 -24.25 11.28
N LYS A 297 7.47 -22.96 11.63
CA LYS A 297 7.87 -22.58 12.99
C LYS A 297 6.82 -22.94 14.05
N GLN A 298 5.53 -22.73 13.76
CA GLN A 298 4.45 -23.11 14.68
C GLN A 298 4.35 -24.63 14.85
N LYS A 299 4.47 -25.41 13.78
CA LYS A 299 4.49 -26.88 13.84
C LYS A 299 5.66 -27.37 14.67
N ARG A 300 6.87 -26.83 14.47
CA ARG A 300 8.06 -27.14 15.28
C ARG A 300 7.88 -26.78 16.75
N ARG A 301 7.30 -25.61 17.05
CA ARG A 301 7.06 -25.17 18.42
C ARG A 301 6.02 -26.05 19.14
N ARG A 302 4.95 -26.46 18.46
CA ARG A 302 4.00 -27.45 18.98
C ARG A 302 4.67 -28.78 19.28
N HIS A 303 5.45 -29.30 18.34
CA HIS A 303 6.19 -30.55 18.52
C HIS A 303 7.26 -30.48 19.64
N SER A 304 7.79 -29.29 19.94
CA SER A 304 8.74 -29.10 21.06
C SER A 304 8.04 -29.01 22.42
N LEU A 305 6.81 -28.50 22.46
CA LEU A 305 5.98 -28.44 23.68
C LEU A 305 5.36 -29.80 24.02
N GLU A 306 5.03 -30.61 23.01
CA GLU A 306 4.55 -31.99 23.19
C GLU A 306 5.66 -32.94 23.66
N TYR A 307 6.92 -32.58 23.44
CA TYR A 307 8.11 -33.36 23.81
C TYR A 307 8.86 -32.79 25.02
N ASP A 308 8.23 -31.93 25.82
CA ASP A 308 8.87 -31.42 27.04
C ASP A 308 9.04 -32.57 28.06
N PRO A 309 10.28 -32.94 28.47
CA PRO A 309 10.52 -34.10 29.31
C PRO A 309 9.81 -34.04 30.67
N GLN A 310 9.46 -32.85 31.16
CA GLN A 310 8.78 -32.68 32.46
C GLN A 310 7.34 -33.22 32.45
N THR A 311 6.59 -33.05 31.36
CA THR A 311 5.23 -33.59 31.22
C THR A 311 5.22 -35.11 31.04
N SER A 312 6.26 -35.67 30.40
CA SER A 312 6.45 -37.13 30.31
C SER A 312 6.85 -37.76 31.65
N LEU A 313 7.64 -37.04 32.46
CA LEU A 313 8.02 -37.46 33.82
C LEU A 313 6.83 -37.43 34.79
N GLU A 314 5.95 -36.41 34.71
CA GLU A 314 4.73 -36.36 35.53
C GLU A 314 3.74 -37.47 35.17
N HIS A 315 3.56 -37.79 33.87
CA HIS A 315 2.74 -38.92 33.44
C HIS A 315 3.31 -40.27 33.88
N HIS A 316 4.64 -40.46 33.82
CA HIS A 316 5.28 -41.68 34.32
C HIS A 316 5.20 -41.82 35.85
N GLN A 317 5.36 -40.74 36.60
CA GLN A 317 5.23 -40.76 38.06
C GLN A 317 3.79 -41.02 38.52
N HIS A 318 2.79 -40.53 37.78
CA HIS A 318 1.38 -40.81 38.07
C HIS A 318 1.00 -42.28 37.77
N GLU A 319 1.52 -42.87 36.68
CA GLU A 319 1.35 -44.30 36.37
C GLU A 319 2.07 -45.23 37.35
N GLU A 320 3.29 -44.88 37.79
CA GLU A 320 4.01 -45.64 38.81
C GLU A 320 3.34 -45.56 40.19
N GLY A 321 2.78 -44.39 40.54
CA GLY A 321 1.99 -44.20 41.75
C GLY A 321 0.72 -45.06 41.79
N ASP A 322 0.02 -45.17 40.67
CA ASP A 322 -1.19 -46.01 40.54
C ASP A 322 -0.88 -47.52 40.51
N ARG A 323 0.24 -47.93 39.89
CA ARG A 323 0.70 -49.34 39.94
C ARG A 323 1.11 -49.76 41.36
N ARG A 324 1.74 -48.88 42.13
CA ARG A 324 2.09 -49.15 43.54
C ARG A 324 0.86 -49.25 44.45
N ARG A 325 -0.19 -48.45 44.22
CA ARG A 325 -1.46 -48.58 44.97
C ARG A 325 -2.21 -49.88 44.67
N LYS A 326 -2.16 -50.38 43.43
CA LYS A 326 -2.79 -51.64 43.01
C LYS A 326 -2.05 -52.90 43.48
N THR A 327 -0.76 -52.81 43.76
CA THR A 327 0.04 -53.95 44.29
C THR A 327 0.00 -54.06 45.81
N MET A 328 -0.36 -52.99 46.53
CA MET A 328 -0.45 -52.97 47.99
C MET A 328 -1.83 -53.38 48.56
N SER A 329 -2.80 -53.71 47.69
CA SER A 329 -4.19 -53.99 48.05
C SER A 329 -4.61 -55.47 47.85
N ILE A 330 -3.66 -56.41 47.91
CA ILE A 330 -3.94 -57.84 47.95
C ILE A 330 -3.86 -58.32 49.42
N PRO A 331 -4.99 -58.51 50.13
CA PRO A 331 -4.98 -59.11 51.46
C PRO A 331 -4.78 -60.63 51.37
N VAL A 332 -3.96 -61.16 52.28
CA VAL A 332 -3.73 -62.60 52.51
C VAL A 332 -4.94 -63.24 53.16
#